data_AF-U1FP12-F1
#
_entry.id   AF-U1FP12-F1
#
_cell.length_a   1.000
_cell.length_b   1.000
_cell.length_c   1.000
_cell.angle_alpha   90.00
_cell.angle_beta   90.00
_cell.angle_gamma   90.00
#
_symmetry.space_group_name_H-M   'P 1'
#
loop_
_entity.id
_entity.type
_entity.pdbx_description
1 polymer ?
#
loop_
_entity_poly.entity_id
_entity_poly.type
_entity_poly.pdbx_seq_one_letter_code
_entity_poly.pdbx_strand_id
1 'polypeptide(L)'
;MPEEQTEASLAFSRTRADHATEILEDYTEVIAKIIKERGECRVMDLARYFGVSHVSVIQVLQRLKANGFIENEARKPIILTEAGYALARKCTKRHGIVRSFLLKIGVSEKTAMIDSEGLEHHISSETLECMKNFIAER
;
A
#
# COMPACT_ATOMS: atom_id res chain seq x y z
N MET A 1 -7.38 -27.32 -26.02
CA MET A 1 -8.46 -27.39 -25.01
C MET A 1 -8.09 -26.40 -23.93
N PRO A 2 -8.92 -25.40 -23.59
CA PRO A 2 -8.62 -24.53 -22.45
C PRO A 2 -8.78 -25.39 -21.18
N GLU A 3 -7.77 -25.40 -20.32
CA GLU A 3 -7.86 -26.05 -19.01
C GLU A 3 -8.96 -25.35 -18.19
N GLU A 4 -9.99 -26.10 -17.80
CA GLU A 4 -11.00 -25.62 -16.84
C GLU A 4 -10.31 -25.32 -15.50
N GLN A 5 -10.24 -24.03 -15.14
CA GLN A 5 -9.70 -23.62 -13.85
C GLN A 5 -10.65 -24.07 -12.74
N THR A 6 -10.16 -24.87 -11.82
CA THR A 6 -10.93 -25.33 -10.65
C THR A 6 -11.29 -24.17 -9.73
N GLU A 7 -12.39 -24.28 -8.97
CA GLU A 7 -12.83 -23.27 -8.00
C GLU A 7 -11.74 -22.93 -6.97
N ALA A 8 -10.98 -23.93 -6.53
CA ALA A 8 -9.80 -23.74 -5.69
C ALA A 8 -8.71 -22.91 -6.39
N SER A 9 -8.42 -23.17 -7.67
CA SER A 9 -7.45 -22.41 -8.46
C SER A 9 -7.84 -20.93 -8.60
N LEU A 10 -9.15 -20.66 -8.75
CA LEU A 10 -9.70 -19.31 -8.81
C LEU A 10 -9.53 -18.57 -7.47
N ALA A 11 -9.87 -19.21 -6.35
CA ALA A 11 -9.71 -18.63 -5.01
C ALA A 11 -8.23 -18.30 -4.68
N PHE A 12 -7.30 -19.20 -5.02
CA PHE A 12 -5.87 -18.94 -4.86
C PHE A 12 -5.37 -17.83 -5.79
N SER A 13 -5.90 -17.75 -7.01
CA SER A 13 -5.51 -16.70 -7.96
C SER A 13 -5.97 -15.32 -7.51
N ARG A 14 -7.18 -15.23 -6.95
CA ARG A 14 -7.70 -13.99 -6.35
C ARG A 14 -6.86 -13.52 -5.18
N THR A 15 -6.60 -14.41 -4.20
CA THR A 15 -5.79 -14.08 -3.01
C THR A 15 -4.39 -13.57 -3.40
N ARG A 16 -3.76 -14.19 -4.40
CA ARG A 16 -2.45 -13.73 -4.92
C ARG A 16 -2.52 -12.37 -5.61
N ALA A 17 -3.61 -12.09 -6.33
CA ALA A 17 -3.80 -10.81 -7.01
C ALA A 17 -4.05 -9.68 -6.01
N ASP A 18 -4.85 -9.95 -4.99
CA ASP A 18 -5.13 -9.01 -3.89
C ASP A 18 -3.80 -8.68 -3.18
N HIS A 19 -3.06 -9.70 -2.72
CA HIS A 19 -1.78 -9.49 -2.05
C HIS A 19 -0.72 -8.79 -2.93
N ALA A 20 -0.71 -9.08 -4.24
CA ALA A 20 0.16 -8.36 -5.17
C ALA A 20 -0.20 -6.87 -5.28
N THR A 21 -1.49 -6.54 -5.17
CA THR A 21 -1.97 -5.15 -5.20
C THR A 21 -1.58 -4.41 -3.92
N GLU A 22 -1.78 -5.04 -2.76
CA GLU A 22 -1.36 -4.51 -1.44
C GLU A 22 0.11 -4.10 -1.44
N ILE A 23 0.99 -4.98 -1.93
CA ILE A 23 2.43 -4.68 -2.01
C ILE A 23 2.70 -3.44 -2.89
N LEU A 24 1.97 -3.24 -3.98
CA LEU A 24 2.17 -2.06 -4.83
C LEU A 24 1.66 -0.80 -4.11
N GLU A 25 0.54 -0.89 -3.41
CA GLU A 25 -0.02 0.18 -2.60
C GLU A 25 0.96 0.63 -1.51
N ASP A 26 1.48 -0.31 -0.72
CA ASP A 26 2.46 -0.06 0.35
C ASP A 26 3.72 0.62 -0.18
N TYR A 27 4.29 0.10 -1.26
CA TYR A 27 5.51 0.67 -1.84
C TYR A 27 5.25 2.09 -2.35
N THR A 28 4.10 2.35 -2.97
CA THR A 28 3.79 3.67 -3.52
C THR A 28 3.61 4.69 -2.40
N GLU A 29 2.95 4.31 -1.31
CA GLU A 29 2.81 5.13 -0.11
C GLU A 29 4.17 5.45 0.53
N VAL A 30 5.02 4.44 0.73
CA VAL A 30 6.34 4.63 1.33
C VAL A 30 7.27 5.46 0.45
N ILE A 31 7.22 5.30 -0.88
CA ILE A 31 7.97 6.15 -1.81
C ILE A 31 7.53 7.61 -1.64
N ALA A 32 6.22 7.89 -1.65
CA ALA A 32 5.70 9.25 -1.50
C ALA A 32 6.09 9.86 -0.14
N LYS A 33 6.04 9.07 0.93
CA LYS A 33 6.46 9.46 2.28
C LYS A 33 7.94 9.86 2.32
N ILE A 34 8.83 9.00 1.81
CA ILE A 34 10.27 9.25 1.80
C ILE A 34 10.62 10.48 0.95
N ILE A 35 10.00 10.63 -0.23
CA ILE A 35 10.19 11.82 -1.09
C ILE A 35 9.76 13.09 -0.34
N LYS A 36 8.61 13.06 0.34
CA LYS A 36 8.12 14.19 1.12
C LYS A 36 9.07 14.57 2.27
N GLU A 37 9.66 13.59 2.93
CA GLU A 37 10.55 13.80 4.08
C GLU A 37 11.99 14.18 3.70
N ARG A 38 12.51 13.64 2.59
CA ARG A 38 13.95 13.69 2.24
C ARG A 38 14.24 14.26 0.86
N GLY A 39 13.22 14.58 0.07
CA GLY A 39 13.34 15.09 -1.29
C GLY A 39 13.52 14.02 -2.37
N GLU A 40 14.11 12.86 -2.04
CA GLU A 40 14.30 11.75 -2.96
C GLU A 40 14.16 10.39 -2.26
N CYS A 41 13.78 9.36 -3.02
CA CYS A 41 13.71 7.98 -2.56
C CYS A 41 14.57 7.07 -3.44
N ARG A 42 15.41 6.24 -2.84
CA ARG A 42 16.25 5.25 -3.54
C ARG A 42 15.89 3.84 -3.12
N VAL A 43 16.34 2.86 -3.92
CA VAL A 43 16.14 1.42 -3.66
C VAL A 43 16.61 1.02 -2.27
N MET A 44 17.73 1.57 -1.79
CA MET A 44 18.26 1.28 -0.46
C MET A 44 17.39 1.81 0.68
N ASP A 45 16.66 2.91 0.46
CA ASP A 45 15.73 3.45 1.45
C ASP A 45 14.55 2.50 1.62
N LEU A 46 14.01 1.99 0.52
CA LEU A 46 12.92 1.00 0.53
C LEU A 46 13.37 -0.33 1.13
N ALA A 47 14.55 -0.83 0.76
CA ALA A 47 15.09 -2.07 1.31
C ALA A 47 15.22 -1.98 2.85
N ARG A 48 15.70 -0.83 3.35
CA ARG A 48 15.80 -0.57 4.79
C ARG A 48 14.42 -0.42 5.44
N TYR A 49 13.50 0.30 4.80
CA TYR A 49 12.15 0.54 5.33
C TYR A 49 11.36 -0.76 5.50
N PHE A 50 11.34 -1.59 4.46
CA PHE A 50 10.59 -2.86 4.46
C PHE A 50 11.37 -4.03 5.07
N GLY A 51 12.66 -3.87 5.38
CA GLY A 51 13.49 -4.96 5.90
C GLY A 51 13.70 -6.11 4.90
N VAL A 52 13.67 -5.82 3.59
CA VAL A 52 13.78 -6.81 2.51
C VAL A 52 15.06 -6.63 1.70
N SER A 53 15.37 -7.64 0.87
CA SER A 53 16.54 -7.58 0.00
C SER A 53 16.40 -6.53 -1.10
N HIS A 54 17.54 -6.01 -1.57
CA HIS A 54 17.58 -5.11 -2.74
C HIS A 54 16.93 -5.74 -3.98
N VAL A 55 17.07 -7.06 -4.18
CA VAL A 55 16.47 -7.79 -5.31
C VAL A 55 14.94 -7.78 -5.21
N SER A 56 14.39 -7.98 -4.01
CA SER A 56 12.95 -7.93 -3.75
C SER A 56 12.37 -6.55 -4.10
N VAL A 57 13.04 -5.48 -3.68
CA VAL A 57 12.63 -4.10 -4.04
C VAL A 57 12.63 -3.91 -5.55
N ILE A 58 13.67 -4.35 -6.26
CA ILE A 58 13.75 -4.22 -7.73
C ILE A 58 12.58 -4.94 -8.42
N GLN A 59 12.18 -6.12 -7.96
CA GLN A 59 11.03 -6.86 -8.51
C GLN A 59 9.72 -6.09 -8.33
N VAL A 60 9.51 -5.47 -7.16
CA VAL A 60 8.31 -4.64 -6.92
C VAL A 60 8.35 -3.36 -7.76
N LEU A 61 9.51 -2.69 -7.88
CA LEU A 61 9.65 -1.50 -8.72
C LEU A 61 9.39 -1.80 -10.21
N GLN A 62 9.79 -2.99 -10.70
CA GLN A 62 9.45 -3.41 -12.07
C GLN A 62 7.94 -3.52 -12.26
N ARG A 63 7.21 -4.06 -11.27
CA ARG A 63 5.74 -4.12 -11.29
C ARG A 63 5.10 -2.73 -11.21
N LEU A 64 5.59 -1.85 -10.35
CA LEU A 64 5.11 -0.47 -10.27
C LEU A 64 5.30 0.26 -11.61
N LYS A 65 6.45 0.07 -12.27
CA LYS A 65 6.73 0.63 -13.59
C LYS A 65 5.80 0.06 -14.65
N ALA A 66 5.57 -1.25 -14.65
CA ALA A 66 4.65 -1.91 -15.57
C ALA A 66 3.19 -1.43 -15.42
N ASN A 67 2.80 -1.03 -14.21
CA ASN A 67 1.48 -0.45 -13.93
C ASN A 67 1.44 1.09 -14.07
N GLY A 68 2.54 1.72 -14.50
CA GLY A 68 2.60 3.17 -14.74
C GLY A 68 2.61 4.04 -13.48
N PHE A 69 2.90 3.47 -12.30
CA PHE A 69 2.96 4.22 -11.03
C PHE A 69 4.30 4.92 -10.81
N ILE A 70 5.37 4.43 -11.44
CA ILE A 70 6.69 5.06 -11.37
C ILE A 70 7.32 5.20 -12.75
N GLU A 71 8.17 6.22 -12.85
CA GLU A 71 9.20 6.34 -13.86
C GLU A 71 10.54 6.08 -13.16
N ASN A 72 11.34 5.17 -13.72
CA ASN A 72 12.66 4.89 -13.15
C ASN A 72 13.66 4.55 -14.26
N GLU A 73 14.83 5.17 -14.13
CA GLU A 73 16.03 4.91 -14.91
C GLU A 73 17.13 4.35 -14.00
N ALA A 74 17.99 3.50 -14.54
CA ALA A 74 19.05 2.88 -13.75
C ALA A 74 19.88 3.92 -12.97
N ARG A 75 20.10 3.65 -11.67
CA ARG A 75 20.91 4.46 -10.74
C ARG A 75 20.38 5.87 -10.44
N LYS A 76 19.17 6.22 -10.86
CA LYS A 76 18.49 7.47 -10.47
C LYS A 76 17.55 7.26 -9.27
N PRO A 77 17.16 8.33 -8.56
CA PRO A 77 16.06 8.28 -7.61
C PRO A 77 14.76 7.79 -8.27
N ILE A 78 13.89 7.18 -7.47
CA ILE A 78 12.58 6.70 -7.91
C ILE A 78 11.66 7.91 -8.10
N ILE A 79 10.99 8.00 -9.25
CA ILE A 79 10.06 9.09 -9.56
C ILE A 79 8.65 8.50 -9.61
N LEU A 80 7.76 9.01 -8.75
CA LEU A 80 6.33 8.70 -8.86
C LEU A 80 5.72 9.47 -10.02
N THR A 81 4.88 8.79 -10.81
CA THR A 81 3.98 9.46 -11.75
C THR A 81 2.82 10.09 -11.00
N GLU A 82 1.99 10.89 -11.69
CA GLU A 82 0.76 11.40 -11.06
C GLU A 82 -0.19 10.26 -10.64
N ALA A 83 -0.23 9.17 -11.41
CA ALA A 83 -1.00 7.98 -11.03
C ALA A 83 -0.44 7.33 -9.76
N GLY A 84 0.89 7.26 -9.61
CA GLY A 84 1.54 6.80 -8.38
C GLY A 84 1.20 7.69 -7.18
N TYR A 85 1.29 9.01 -7.32
CA TYR A 85 0.88 9.92 -6.25
C TYR A 85 -0.61 9.80 -5.91
N ALA A 86 -1.48 9.62 -6.89
CA ALA A 86 -2.91 9.40 -6.66
C ALA A 86 -3.16 8.11 -5.86
N LEU A 87 -2.44 7.03 -6.17
CA LEU A 87 -2.51 5.78 -5.42
C LEU A 87 -2.02 5.96 -3.99
N ALA A 88 -0.83 6.54 -3.78
CA ALA A 88 -0.31 6.83 -2.44
C ALA A 88 -1.30 7.65 -1.59
N ARG A 89 -1.88 8.71 -2.15
CA ARG A 89 -2.88 9.54 -1.43
C ARG A 89 -4.12 8.74 -1.04
N LYS A 90 -4.56 7.79 -1.88
CA LYS A 90 -5.68 6.90 -1.58
C LYS A 90 -5.34 5.97 -0.42
N CYS A 91 -4.16 5.34 -0.44
CA CYS A 91 -3.69 4.42 0.60
C CYS A 91 -3.57 5.14 1.96
N THR A 92 -2.84 6.26 2.00
CA THR A 92 -2.69 7.08 3.22
C THR A 92 -4.04 7.55 3.77
N LYS A 93 -5.02 7.87 2.91
CA LYS A 93 -6.38 8.23 3.36
C LYS A 93 -7.09 7.05 4.01
N ARG A 94 -7.01 5.85 3.42
CA ARG A 94 -7.62 4.63 3.99
C ARG A 94 -6.98 4.29 5.34
N HIS A 95 -5.66 4.24 5.40
CA HIS A 95 -4.90 4.05 6.64
C HIS A 95 -5.30 5.06 7.73
N GLY A 96 -5.39 6.35 7.36
CA GLY A 96 -5.79 7.42 8.27
C GLY A 96 -7.21 7.27 8.85
N ILE A 97 -8.16 6.75 8.06
CA ILE A 97 -9.52 6.44 8.54
C ILE A 97 -9.46 5.31 9.57
N VAL A 98 -8.79 4.20 9.25
CA VAL A 98 -8.68 3.04 10.16
C VAL A 98 -8.03 3.46 11.48
N ARG A 99 -6.89 4.16 11.41
CA ARG A 99 -6.19 4.67 12.60
C ARG A 99 -7.08 5.57 13.45
N SER A 100 -7.76 6.53 12.83
CA SER A 100 -8.63 7.48 13.54
C SER A 100 -9.83 6.77 14.19
N PHE A 101 -10.36 5.73 13.55
CA PHE A 101 -11.42 4.91 14.11
C PHE A 101 -10.93 4.15 15.35
N LEU A 102 -9.78 3.48 15.26
CA LEU A 102 -9.18 2.74 16.38
C LEU A 102 -8.94 3.66 17.59
N LEU A 103 -8.39 4.86 17.36
CA LEU A 103 -8.22 5.86 18.40
C LEU A 103 -9.56 6.25 19.04
N LYS A 104 -10.60 6.46 18.22
CA LYS A 104 -11.91 6.90 18.71
C LYS A 104 -12.60 5.84 19.58
N ILE A 105 -12.43 4.56 19.27
CA ILE A 105 -12.97 3.47 20.10
C ILE A 105 -12.12 3.18 21.35
N GLY A 106 -11.05 3.95 21.59
CA GLY A 106 -10.24 3.89 22.81
C GLY A 106 -8.96 3.08 22.71
N VAL A 107 -8.53 2.66 21.51
CA VAL A 107 -7.24 2.00 21.32
C VAL A 107 -6.11 3.01 21.55
N SER A 108 -5.06 2.57 22.26
CA SER A 108 -3.89 3.42 22.51
C SER A 108 -3.23 3.88 21.20
N GLU A 109 -2.59 5.05 21.19
CA GLU A 109 -1.96 5.57 19.97
C GLU A 109 -0.92 4.62 19.37
N LYS A 110 -0.12 3.98 20.22
CA LYS A 110 0.88 2.99 19.78
C LYS A 110 0.22 1.81 19.10
N THR A 111 -0.81 1.24 19.71
CA THR A 111 -1.54 0.09 19.15
C THR A 111 -2.29 0.49 17.90
N ALA A 112 -3.01 1.61 17.90
CA ALA A 112 -3.75 2.10 16.75
C ALA A 112 -2.86 2.31 15.53
N MET A 113 -1.64 2.83 15.72
CA MET A 113 -0.64 2.98 14.66
C MET A 113 -0.21 1.63 14.08
N ILE A 114 0.10 0.65 14.92
CA ILE A 114 0.55 -0.68 14.50
C ILE A 114 -0.60 -1.43 13.80
N ASP A 115 -1.77 -1.45 14.43
CA ASP A 115 -2.93 -2.21 13.96
C ASP A 115 -3.56 -1.58 12.70
N SER A 116 -3.40 -0.27 12.49
CA SER A 116 -3.86 0.37 11.26
C SER A 116 -2.98 0.06 10.05
N GLU A 117 -1.76 -0.43 10.24
CA GLU A 117 -0.87 -0.80 9.14
C GLU A 117 -1.28 -2.16 8.56
N GLY A 118 -1.65 -2.21 7.29
CA GLY A 118 -2.08 -3.40 6.58
C GLY A 118 -3.55 -3.80 6.80
N LEU A 119 -4.21 -3.34 7.87
CA LEU A 119 -5.63 -3.63 8.11
C LEU A 119 -6.53 -2.93 7.08
N GLU A 120 -6.12 -1.76 6.60
CA GLU A 120 -6.80 -0.99 5.57
C GLU A 120 -6.94 -1.74 4.24
N HIS A 121 -6.07 -2.71 3.96
CA HIS A 121 -6.16 -3.54 2.75
C HIS A 121 -7.25 -4.61 2.84
N HIS A 122 -7.52 -5.06 4.07
CA HIS A 122 -8.47 -6.14 4.36
C HIS A 122 -9.88 -5.62 4.69
N ILE A 123 -10.05 -4.31 4.76
CA ILE A 123 -11.32 -3.66 5.06
C ILE A 123 -12.07 -3.33 3.76
N SER A 124 -13.32 -3.79 3.68
CA SER A 124 -14.22 -3.46 2.58
C SER A 124 -14.49 -1.95 2.51
N SER A 125 -14.79 -1.43 1.31
CA SER A 125 -15.14 -0.01 1.15
C SER A 125 -16.35 0.42 1.98
N GLU A 126 -17.32 -0.48 2.18
CA GLU A 126 -18.50 -0.24 3.02
C GLU A 126 -18.09 -0.07 4.49
N THR A 127 -17.30 -0.99 5.03
CA THR A 127 -16.82 -0.92 6.41
C THR A 127 -15.97 0.33 6.62
N LEU A 128 -15.12 0.70 5.66
CA LEU A 128 -14.31 1.92 5.75
C LEU A 128 -15.17 3.19 5.79
N GLU A 129 -16.25 3.24 5.00
CA GLU A 129 -17.17 4.39 5.01
C GLU A 129 -17.95 4.47 6.33
N CYS A 130 -18.38 3.34 6.88
CA CYS A 130 -18.99 3.29 8.22
C CYS A 130 -18.02 3.79 9.31
N MET A 131 -16.75 3.37 9.28
CA MET A 131 -15.72 3.88 10.19
C MET A 131 -15.56 5.40 10.07
N LYS A 132 -15.50 5.90 8.83
CA LYS A 132 -15.39 7.33 8.54
C LYS A 132 -16.58 8.14 9.08
N ASN A 133 -17.80 7.64 8.90
CA ASN A 133 -19.01 8.27 9.44
C ASN A 133 -18.99 8.27 10.96
N PHE A 134 -18.64 7.13 11.58
CA PHE A 134 -18.50 7.01 13.03
C PHE A 134 -17.49 8.02 13.59
N ILE A 135 -16.36 8.27 12.90
CA ILE A 135 -15.38 9.28 13.32
C ILE A 135 -15.99 10.70 13.31
N ALA A 136 -16.86 11.01 12.34
CA ALA A 136 -17.47 12.32 12.16
C ALA A 136 -18.62 12.62 13.15
N GLU A 137 -19.27 11.59 13.70
CA GLU A 137 -20.30 11.73 14.73
C GLU A 137 -19.71 12.32 16.02
N ARG A 138 -20.42 13.21 16.71
CA ARG A 138 -19.94 13.87 17.94
C ARG A 138 -20.13 13.02 19.17
#